data_AF-A0A9P3ZZU5-F1
#
_entry.id   AF-A0A9P3ZZU5-F1
#
_cell.length_a   1.000
_cell.length_b   1.000
_cell.length_c   1.000
_cell.angle_alpha   90.00
_cell.angle_beta   90.00
_cell.angle_gamma   90.00
#
_symmetry.space_group_name_H-M   'P 1'
#
loop_
_entity.id
_entity.type
_entity.pdbx_description
1 polymer ?
#
loop_
_entity_poly.entity_id
_entity_poly.type
_entity_poly.pdbx_seq_one_letter_code
_entity_poly.pdbx_strand_id
1 'polypeptide(L)'
;MVALTTNVGTYCGVLPPNVETTLTLNADGTYLLIQTFKEKQNEREKLRGTFQVLDGNILMLVHPSSGDNIFYKVRDANNIILIDSFGNEPKKRGKEELYSAKERIEM
;
A
#
# COMPACT_ATOMS: atom_id res chain seq x y z
N MET A 1 24.97 6.61 -5.34
CA MET A 1 24.17 6.27 -4.14
C MET A 1 22.72 6.55 -4.53
N VAL A 2 21.95 5.54 -4.90
CA VAL A 2 20.54 5.74 -5.30
C VAL A 2 19.75 5.95 -4.01
N ALA A 3 19.24 7.16 -3.83
CA ALA A 3 18.55 7.57 -2.62
C ALA A 3 17.22 6.81 -2.49
N LEU A 4 17.09 5.99 -1.44
CA LEU A 4 15.84 5.34 -1.02
C LEU A 4 14.79 6.36 -0.49
N THR A 5 14.90 7.64 -0.82
CA THR A 5 14.18 8.74 -0.14
C THR A 5 12.78 9.01 -0.72
N THR A 6 12.31 8.20 -1.67
CA THR A 6 11.03 8.45 -2.36
C THR A 6 9.85 7.62 -1.87
N ASN A 7 10.08 6.57 -1.07
CA ASN A 7 9.02 5.59 -0.77
C ASN A 7 8.62 5.54 0.71
N VAL A 8 9.14 6.44 1.55
CA VAL A 8 8.77 6.56 2.96
C VAL A 8 7.63 7.56 3.06
N GLY A 9 6.53 7.18 3.72
CA GLY A 9 5.34 8.01 3.77
C GLY A 9 4.09 7.24 4.17
N THR A 10 2.98 7.96 4.32
CA THR A 10 1.67 7.38 4.62
C THR A 10 0.73 7.55 3.43
N TYR A 11 0.18 6.42 2.97
CA TYR A 11 -0.72 6.30 1.83
C TYR A 11 -2.11 5.93 2.30
N CYS A 12 -3.12 6.70 1.89
CA CYS A 12 -4.51 6.48 2.26
C CYS A 12 -5.35 6.21 1.01
N GLY A 13 -6.21 5.21 1.05
CA GLY A 13 -7.07 4.87 -0.07
C GLY A 13 -8.29 4.08 0.39
N VAL A 14 -9.24 3.87 -0.52
CA VAL A 14 -10.39 3.01 -0.29
C VAL A 14 -10.34 1.89 -1.32
N LEU A 15 -10.29 0.64 -0.86
CA LEU A 15 -10.37 -0.52 -1.73
C LEU A 15 -11.84 -0.96 -1.88
N PRO A 16 -12.26 -1.40 -3.08
CA PRO A 16 -13.53 -2.08 -3.24
C PRO A 16 -13.61 -3.34 -2.34
N PRO A 17 -14.77 -3.64 -1.72
CA PRO A 17 -16.04 -2.93 -1.86
C PRO A 17 -16.20 -1.65 -1.02
N ASN A 18 -15.47 -1.43 0.08
CA ASN A 18 -15.48 -0.18 0.88
C ASN A 18 -14.48 -0.25 2.06
N VAL A 19 -13.24 -0.64 1.79
CA VAL A 19 -12.22 -0.87 2.81
C VAL A 19 -11.28 0.32 2.87
N GLU A 20 -11.43 1.15 3.89
CA GLU A 20 -10.49 2.25 4.13
C GLU A 20 -9.14 1.66 4.53
N THR A 21 -8.12 1.98 3.75
CA THR A 21 -6.79 1.41 3.92
C THR A 21 -5.77 2.52 4.12
N THR A 22 -4.95 2.38 5.16
CA THR A 22 -3.82 3.25 5.46
C THR A 22 -2.55 2.42 5.47
N LEU A 23 -1.60 2.75 4.59
CA LEU A 23 -0.29 2.10 4.50
C LEU A 23 0.79 3.10 4.87
N THR A 24 1.54 2.82 5.93
CA THR A 24 2.72 3.60 6.32
C THR A 24 3.97 2.80 6.00
N LEU A 25 4.89 3.42 5.27
CA LEU A 25 6.21 2.89 4.93
C LEU A 25 7.26 3.65 5.71
N ASN A 26 8.07 2.93 6.47
CA ASN A 26 9.12 3.49 7.32
C ASN A 26 10.49 3.42 6.62
N ALA A 27 11.39 4.32 7.00
CA ALA A 27 12.76 4.35 6.45
C ALA A 27 13.60 3.13 6.84
N ASP A 28 13.21 2.40 7.88
CA ASP A 28 13.87 1.16 8.34
C ASP A 28 13.49 -0.08 7.51
N GLY A 29 12.68 0.07 6.45
CA GLY A 29 12.22 -1.04 5.60
C GLY A 29 11.00 -1.78 6.16
N THR A 30 10.38 -1.27 7.24
CA THR A 30 9.15 -1.82 7.78
C THR A 30 7.92 -1.10 7.26
N TYR A 31 6.78 -1.79 7.27
CA TYR A 31 5.49 -1.19 6.96
C TYR A 31 4.46 -1.44 8.07
N LEU A 32 3.44 -0.58 8.08
CA LEU A 32 2.21 -0.73 8.83
C LEU A 32 1.03 -0.56 7.89
N LEU A 33 0.26 -1.62 7.69
CA LEU A 33 -0.99 -1.61 6.93
C LEU A 33 -2.16 -1.70 7.89
N ILE A 34 -3.11 -0.77 7.76
CA ILE A 34 -4.35 -0.74 8.53
C ILE A 34 -5.50 -0.78 7.54
N GLN A 35 -6.45 -1.69 7.73
CA GLN A 35 -7.65 -1.80 6.91
C GLN A 35 -8.88 -1.74 7.81
N THR A 36 -9.83 -0.87 7.48
CA THR A 36 -11.09 -0.69 8.20
C THR A 36 -12.23 -1.12 7.29
N PHE A 37 -12.93 -2.18 7.68
CA PHE A 37 -14.04 -2.75 6.94
C PHE A 37 -15.36 -2.19 7.46
N LYS A 38 -15.99 -1.30 6.69
CA LYS A 38 -17.26 -0.67 7.08
C LYS A 38 -18.44 -1.64 7.15
N GLU A 39 -18.38 -2.74 6.39
CA GLU A 39 -19.51 -3.69 6.27
C GLU A 39 -19.63 -4.66 7.46
N LYS A 40 -18.55 -4.89 8.21
CA LYS A 40 -18.51 -5.85 9.33
C LYS A 40 -18.19 -5.16 10.64
N GLN A 41 -19.14 -4.39 11.19
CA GLN A 41 -19.00 -3.75 12.51
C GLN A 41 -17.72 -2.92 12.71
N ASN A 42 -17.20 -2.25 11.68
CA ASN A 42 -15.94 -1.50 11.73
C ASN A 42 -14.75 -2.36 12.23
N GLU A 43 -14.68 -3.61 11.80
CA GLU A 43 -13.49 -4.45 11.99
C GLU A 43 -12.26 -3.72 11.43
N ARG A 44 -11.22 -3.62 12.27
CA ARG A 44 -9.95 -2.98 11.92
C ARG A 44 -8.85 -4.02 11.97
N GLU A 45 -8.34 -4.38 10.80
CA GLU A 45 -7.17 -5.22 10.68
C GLU A 45 -5.89 -4.37 10.70
N LYS A 46 -4.85 -4.90 11.33
CA LYS A 46 -3.54 -4.25 11.44
C LYS A 46 -2.46 -5.28 11.12
N LEU A 47 -1.73 -5.01 10.05
CA LEU A 47 -0.62 -5.83 9.59
C LEU A 47 0.68 -5.04 9.67
N ARG A 48 1.74 -5.69 10.14
CA ARG A 48 3.09 -5.12 10.22
C ARG A 48 4.06 -6.12 9.61
N GLY A 49 5.02 -5.63 8.85
CA GLY A 49 6.02 -6.50 8.23
C GLY A 49 7.14 -5.70 7.61
N THR A 50 7.90 -6.35 6.73
CA THR A 50 8.94 -5.72 5.92
C THR A 50 8.46 -5.53 4.50
N PHE A 51 8.87 -4.45 3.86
CA PHE A 51 8.60 -4.23 2.45
C PHE A 51 9.87 -4.31 1.62
N GLN A 52 9.70 -4.63 0.35
CA GLN A 52 10.77 -4.60 -0.65
C GLN A 52 10.28 -3.76 -1.84
N VAL A 53 11.22 -3.12 -2.52
CA VAL A 53 10.95 -2.35 -3.74
C VAL A 53 11.62 -3.10 -4.88
N LEU A 54 10.81 -3.61 -5.80
CA LEU A 54 11.24 -4.33 -6.99
C LEU A 54 11.37 -3.36 -8.17
N ASP A 55 11.97 -3.84 -9.26
CA ASP A 55 12.04 -3.11 -10.52
C ASP A 55 10.66 -2.67 -11.02
N GLY A 56 10.60 -1.52 -11.70
CA GLY A 56 9.35 -0.96 -12.20
C GLY A 56 8.48 -0.27 -11.14
N ASN A 57 9.09 0.16 -10.03
CA ASN A 57 8.44 0.86 -8.91
C ASN A 57 7.33 0.02 -8.25
N ILE A 58 7.58 -1.27 -8.11
CA ILE A 58 6.65 -2.19 -7.46
C ILE A 58 7.06 -2.34 -6.00
N LEU A 59 6.16 -1.98 -5.10
CA LEU A 59 6.27 -2.19 -3.67
C LEU A 59 5.66 -3.55 -3.32
N MET A 60 6.45 -4.41 -2.69
CA MET A 60 6.03 -5.73 -2.21
C MET A 60 6.01 -5.72 -0.69
N LEU A 61 4.83 -5.90 -0.08
CA LEU A 61 4.67 -6.06 1.36
C LEU A 61 4.69 -7.55 1.70
N VAL A 62 5.63 -7.98 2.55
CA VAL A 62 5.76 -9.37 2.97
C VAL A 62 4.91 -9.61 4.21
N HIS A 63 3.90 -10.47 4.10
CA HIS A 63 3.07 -10.83 5.24
C HIS A 63 3.89 -11.74 6.20
N PRO A 64 4.10 -11.34 7.47
CA PRO A 64 4.99 -12.06 8.39
C PRO A 64 4.53 -13.49 8.71
N SER A 65 3.21 -13.73 8.76
CA SER A 65 2.66 -15.03 9.20
C SER A 65 2.34 -16.00 8.06
N SER A 66 1.79 -15.55 6.93
CA SER A 66 1.34 -16.44 5.86
C SER A 66 2.39 -16.65 4.76
N GLY A 67 3.38 -15.75 4.64
CA GLY A 67 4.29 -15.73 3.50
C GLY A 67 3.65 -15.20 2.21
N ASP A 68 2.39 -14.77 2.27
CA ASP A 68 1.75 -14.07 1.16
C ASP A 68 2.36 -12.68 0.98
N ASN A 69 2.32 -12.19 -0.25
CA ASN A 69 2.83 -10.87 -0.60
C ASN A 69 1.70 -10.01 -1.16
N ILE A 70 1.65 -8.75 -0.73
CA ILE A 70 0.76 -7.74 -1.27
C ILE A 70 1.58 -6.83 -2.17
N PHE A 71 1.11 -6.59 -3.39
CA PHE A 71 1.83 -5.82 -4.39
C PHE A 71 1.15 -4.49 -4.68
N TYR A 72 1.93 -3.42 -4.67
CA TYR A 72 1.50 -2.08 -5.06
C TYR A 72 2.42 -1.54 -6.15
N LYS A 73 1.88 -0.78 -7.10
CA LYS A 73 2.65 -0.04 -8.08
C LYS A 73 2.63 1.44 -7.74
N VAL A 74 3.79 2.05 -7.62
CA VAL A 74 3.91 3.51 -7.47
C VAL A 74 3.74 4.15 -8.84
N ARG A 75 2.69 4.96 -9.00
CA ARG A 75 2.39 5.70 -10.24
C ARG A 75 3.10 7.05 -10.25
N ASP A 76 2.98 7.79 -9.16
CA ASP A 76 3.56 9.12 -8.96
C ASP A 76 4.05 9.24 -7.51
N ALA A 77 4.72 10.34 -7.16
CA ALA A 77 5.26 10.60 -5.83
C ALA A 77 4.25 10.36 -4.68
N ASN A 78 2.96 10.54 -4.96
CA ASN A 78 1.89 10.42 -3.97
C ASN A 78 0.85 9.35 -4.32
N ASN A 79 0.99 8.62 -5.42
CA ASN A 79 -0.05 7.70 -5.88
C ASN A 79 0.49 6.27 -5.94
N ILE A 80 -0.17 5.37 -5.21
CA ILE A 80 0.07 3.93 -5.32
C ILE A 80 -1.23 3.22 -5.72
N ILE A 81 -1.11 2.14 -6.48
CA ILE A 81 -2.22 1.33 -6.95
C ILE A 81 -1.97 -0.12 -6.55
N LEU A 82 -2.98 -0.79 -5.98
CA LEU A 82 -2.91 -2.22 -5.71
C LEU A 82 -2.86 -2.98 -7.04
N ILE A 83 -1.91 -3.89 -7.21
CA ILE A 83 -1.77 -4.71 -8.41
C ILE A 83 -1.93 -6.18 -8.06
N ASP A 84 -2.33 -6.99 -9.04
CA ASP A 84 -2.33 -8.44 -8.88
C ASP A 84 -0.89 -9.00 -8.82
N SER A 85 -0.76 -10.29 -8.52
CA SER A 85 0.54 -10.97 -8.45
C SER A 85 1.28 -11.05 -9.79
N PHE A 86 0.60 -10.80 -10.91
CA PHE A 86 1.18 -10.71 -12.24
C PHE A 86 1.58 -9.27 -12.60
N GLY A 87 1.36 -8.32 -11.71
CA GLY A 87 1.63 -6.90 -11.90
C GLY A 87 0.60 -6.19 -12.77
N ASN A 88 -0.56 -6.81 -13.03
CA ASN A 88 -1.64 -6.14 -13.72
C ASN A 88 -2.40 -5.23 -12.77
N GLU A 89 -2.75 -4.08 -13.31
CA GLU A 89 -3.65 -3.17 -12.62
C GLU A 89 -5.08 -3.69 -12.73
N PRO A 90 -5.90 -3.42 -11.72
CA PRO A 90 -7.29 -3.81 -11.75
C PRO A 90 -8.00 -3.18 -12.96
N LYS A 91 -8.77 -4.02 -13.67
CA LYS A 91 -9.51 -3.60 -14.87
C LYS A 91 -10.67 -2.72 -14.45
N LYS A 92 -10.60 -1.42 -14.79
CA LYS A 92 -11.64 -0.40 -14.52
C LYS A 92 -13.07 -0.95 -14.71
N ARG A 93 -13.72 -1.34 -13.61
CA ARG A 93 -15.17 -1.57 -13.51
C ARG A 93 -15.69 -0.77 -12.30
N GLY A 94 -15.77 0.55 -12.46
CA GLY A 94 -16.42 1.45 -11.50
C GLY A 94 -15.51 1.95 -10.37
N LYS A 95 -15.49 3.28 -10.20
CA LYS A 95 -14.94 4.12 -9.11
C LYS A 95 -13.74 3.56 -8.31
N GLU A 96 -12.55 3.95 -8.79
CA GLU A 96 -11.32 4.32 -8.06
C GLU A 96 -10.68 3.33 -7.08
N GLU A 97 -9.69 2.59 -7.60
CA GLU A 97 -8.63 1.91 -6.85
C GLU A 97 -7.37 2.80 -6.80
N LEU A 98 -7.47 3.96 -6.15
CA LEU A 98 -6.34 4.85 -5.97
C LEU A 98 -6.08 5.07 -4.48
N TYR A 99 -4.83 4.89 -4.08
CA TYR A 99 -4.34 5.41 -2.81
C TYR A 99 -3.70 6.77 -3.07
N SER A 100 -4.21 7.79 -2.41
CA SER A 100 -3.59 9.11 -2.35
C SER A 100 -2.75 9.20 -1.07
N ALA A 101 -1.45 9.45 -1.20
CA ALA A 101 -0.58 9.77 -0.08
C ALA A 101 -1.08 11.05 0.59
N LYS A 102 -1.56 10.93 1.82
CA LYS A 102 -1.91 12.10 2.62
C LYS A 102 -0.66 12.51 3.38
N GLU A 103 -0.05 13.58 2.90
CA GLU A 103 1.06 14.32 3.50
C GLU A 103 2.32 13.48 3.79
N ARG A 104 3.35 13.75 3.01
CA ARG A 104 4.74 13.45 3.37
C ARG A 104 5.09 14.35 4.57
N ILE A 105 4.92 13.86 5.79
CA ILE A 105 5.54 14.50 6.96
C ILE A 105 7.02 14.15 6.88
N GLU A 106 7.81 15.06 6.31
CA GLU A 106 9.25 15.05 6.52
C GLU A 106 9.49 15.33 8.01
N MET A 107 10.12 14.39 8.72
CA MET A 107 10.71 14.64 10.04
C MET A 107 12.07 15.28 9.85
#